data_AF-Q0UY77-F1
#
_entry.id   AF-Q0UY77-F1
#
_cell.length_a   1.000
_cell.length_b   1.000
_cell.length_c   1.000
_cell.angle_alpha   90.00
_cell.angle_beta   90.00
_cell.angle_gamma   90.00
#
_symmetry.space_group_name_H-M   'P 1'
#
loop_
_entity.id
_entity.type
_entity.pdbx_description
1 polymer ?
#
loop_
_entity_poly.entity_id
_entity_poly.type
_entity_poly.pdbx_seq_one_letter_code
_entity_poly.pdbx_strand_id
1 'polypeptide(L)'
;MRRSILLSATATLLPLTALAQSSSPKRGLCHVKENGNTADDKIWTSGPSNPTWYYNYGKDPSAAYSSDKSLQFVPMLWGASSSDSGTPFYDSVKRQIDSGANISYVLAFNEPDGTHTTGGSNLEVNLAAARWKAEIEPLKQLGVKLGAPAVTGAQSGWNWLDNWFKACDGGCNPDFIPVHWYGNFEGMMSHVGQVTNKWPNLTVWVTEYGYPNKGLEETQMFFNMSAQAFDRWPNVTHYSYFGAFRSSVSNVGANAAMLTQNGELTDIGSWYIGGAATNNIPKSSSASRKTSFVSRLFSEPDNWKSYQITDTADAHMNNSYTFWWFHLYFVLLLLSGPAGQLSVGERMGWANNVFYAVGLTNLVRWFTEGVEMKMWARLCRGII
;
A
#
# COMPACT_ATOMS: atom_id res chain seq x y z
N MET A 1 34.30 12.83 -58.13
CA MET A 1 33.27 13.23 -57.13
C MET A 1 32.71 11.96 -56.51
N ARG A 2 32.84 11.73 -55.20
CA ARG A 2 32.16 10.60 -54.51
C ARG A 2 30.83 11.12 -53.97
N ARG A 3 29.71 10.48 -54.37
CA ARG A 3 28.37 10.80 -53.83
C ARG A 3 28.14 9.98 -52.57
N SER A 4 28.15 10.63 -51.41
CA SER A 4 27.69 10.02 -50.16
C SER A 4 26.17 9.95 -50.15
N ILE A 5 25.61 8.74 -50.05
CA ILE A 5 24.17 8.54 -49.87
C ILE A 5 23.88 8.54 -48.37
N LEU A 6 23.21 9.59 -47.89
CA LEU A 6 22.66 9.65 -46.54
C LEU A 6 21.36 8.83 -46.50
N LEU A 7 21.39 7.66 -45.86
CA LEU A 7 20.16 7.00 -45.46
C LEU A 7 19.59 7.70 -44.21
N SER A 8 18.48 8.40 -44.37
CA SER A 8 17.68 8.88 -43.23
C SER A 8 16.97 7.69 -42.58
N ALA A 9 17.41 7.30 -41.40
CA ALA A 9 16.70 6.33 -40.57
C ALA A 9 15.46 7.00 -39.94
N THR A 10 14.29 6.84 -40.57
CA THR A 10 13.01 7.22 -39.98
C THR A 10 12.65 6.25 -38.85
N ALA A 11 12.90 6.65 -37.61
CA ALA A 11 12.43 5.91 -36.44
C ALA A 11 10.90 5.98 -36.35
N THR A 12 10.22 4.91 -36.75
CA THR A 12 8.77 4.76 -36.57
C THR A 12 8.46 4.54 -35.09
N LEU A 13 8.04 5.60 -34.41
CA LEU A 13 7.40 5.50 -33.10
C LEU A 13 6.11 4.69 -33.25
N LEU A 14 6.15 3.41 -32.88
CA LEU A 14 4.96 2.61 -32.67
C LEU A 14 4.17 3.25 -31.52
N PRO A 15 2.88 3.61 -31.72
CA PRO A 15 2.06 4.02 -30.60
C PRO A 15 1.95 2.85 -29.63
N LEU A 16 2.15 3.10 -28.32
CA LEU A 16 1.70 2.15 -27.29
C LEU A 16 0.17 2.12 -27.35
N THR A 17 -0.37 1.19 -28.15
CA THR A 17 -1.74 0.74 -27.96
C THR A 17 -1.80 0.09 -26.58
N ALA A 18 -2.51 0.73 -25.66
CA ALA A 18 -2.85 0.11 -24.38
C ALA A 18 -3.63 -1.18 -24.68
N LEU A 19 -2.94 -2.31 -24.63
CA LEU A 19 -3.55 -3.62 -24.84
C LEU A 19 -4.59 -3.80 -23.75
N ALA A 20 -5.86 -3.96 -24.13
CA ALA A 20 -6.91 -4.36 -23.20
C ALA A 20 -6.41 -5.61 -22.46
N GLN A 21 -6.28 -5.53 -21.13
CA GLN A 21 -5.55 -6.56 -20.42
C GLN A 21 -6.29 -7.89 -20.54
N SER A 22 -5.57 -8.93 -20.98
CA SER A 22 -6.10 -10.27 -21.14
C SER A 22 -6.80 -10.73 -19.87
N SER A 23 -7.92 -11.43 -20.03
CA SER A 23 -8.63 -12.00 -18.90
C SER A 23 -7.74 -13.01 -18.16
N SER A 24 -7.73 -12.89 -16.84
CA SER A 24 -6.86 -13.67 -15.98
C SER A 24 -7.67 -14.26 -14.83
N PRO A 25 -7.77 -15.60 -14.72
CA PRO A 25 -8.52 -16.24 -13.64
C PRO A 25 -7.84 -16.10 -12.27
N LYS A 26 -6.66 -15.47 -12.22
CA LYS A 26 -5.92 -15.15 -10.99
C LYS A 26 -6.41 -13.86 -10.32
N ARG A 27 -7.09 -12.98 -11.06
CA ARG A 27 -7.45 -11.64 -10.60
C ARG A 27 -8.62 -11.68 -9.61
N GLY A 28 -8.43 -11.11 -8.43
CA GLY A 28 -9.42 -11.04 -7.37
C GLY A 28 -9.81 -9.62 -6.98
N LEU A 29 -10.97 -9.49 -6.33
CA LEU A 29 -11.44 -8.23 -5.76
C LEU A 29 -11.08 -8.16 -4.26
N CYS A 30 -10.20 -7.22 -3.90
CA CYS A 30 -10.07 -6.75 -2.52
C CYS A 30 -11.26 -5.82 -2.23
N HIS A 31 -12.36 -6.36 -1.70
CA HIS A 31 -13.61 -5.61 -1.54
C HIS A 31 -13.61 -4.80 -0.23
N VAL A 32 -13.29 -3.51 -0.35
CA VAL A 32 -13.47 -2.55 0.74
C VAL A 32 -14.91 -2.05 0.72
N LYS A 33 -15.66 -2.33 1.80
CA LYS A 33 -17.05 -1.86 1.92
C LYS A 33 -17.10 -0.34 2.09
N GLU A 34 -17.51 0.39 1.07
CA GLU A 34 -17.73 1.84 1.19
C GLU A 34 -18.96 2.18 2.05
N ASN A 35 -18.80 3.16 2.94
CA ASN A 35 -19.88 3.71 3.75
C ASN A 35 -20.78 4.63 2.89
N GLY A 36 -21.74 4.03 2.18
CA GLY A 36 -22.86 4.74 1.54
C GLY A 36 -23.02 4.53 0.03
N ASN A 37 -22.01 4.01 -0.66
CA ASN A 37 -22.00 3.89 -2.13
C ASN A 37 -22.22 2.45 -2.63
N THR A 38 -23.25 1.74 -2.14
CA THR A 38 -23.55 0.35 -2.54
C THR A 38 -23.92 0.18 -4.03
N ALA A 39 -24.08 1.29 -4.77
CA ALA A 39 -24.20 1.25 -6.23
C ALA A 39 -22.89 0.83 -6.91
N ASP A 40 -21.74 1.15 -6.30
CA ASP A 40 -20.41 0.92 -6.86
C ASP A 40 -20.05 -0.58 -6.88
N ASP A 41 -20.65 -1.38 -5.98
CA ASP A 41 -20.48 -2.84 -5.94
C ASP A 41 -20.80 -3.50 -7.30
N LYS A 42 -21.76 -2.94 -8.05
CA LYS A 42 -22.15 -3.45 -9.38
C LYS A 42 -21.08 -3.25 -10.46
N ILE A 43 -20.12 -2.36 -10.24
CA ILE A 43 -19.11 -2.02 -11.24
C ILE A 43 -18.15 -3.20 -11.45
N TRP A 44 -17.76 -3.87 -10.37
CA TRP A 44 -16.72 -4.91 -10.37
C TRP A 44 -17.10 -6.19 -11.13
N THR A 45 -18.39 -6.42 -11.35
CA THR A 45 -18.94 -7.56 -12.11
C THR A 45 -19.55 -7.14 -13.45
N SER A 46 -19.34 -5.90 -13.90
CA SER A 46 -19.93 -5.35 -15.13
C SER A 46 -19.00 -5.29 -16.35
N GLY A 47 -17.71 -5.62 -16.20
CA GLY A 47 -16.71 -5.51 -17.25
C GLY A 47 -16.56 -6.76 -18.13
N PRO A 48 -15.83 -6.66 -19.26
CA PRO A 48 -15.57 -7.80 -20.15
C PRO A 48 -14.63 -8.86 -19.56
N SER A 49 -13.92 -8.56 -18.46
CA SER A 49 -13.07 -9.50 -17.73
C SER A 49 -13.11 -9.19 -16.23
N ASN A 50 -14.20 -9.57 -15.57
CA ASN A 50 -14.35 -9.43 -14.13
C ASN A 50 -13.33 -10.27 -13.34
N PRO A 51 -13.03 -9.89 -12.08
CA PRO A 51 -12.38 -10.78 -11.12
C PRO A 51 -13.15 -12.10 -10.93
N THR A 52 -12.45 -13.18 -10.57
CA THR A 52 -13.03 -14.53 -10.40
C THR A 52 -13.22 -14.92 -8.93
N TRP A 53 -12.60 -14.18 -8.02
CA TRP A 53 -12.69 -14.37 -6.57
C TRP A 53 -12.68 -13.03 -5.83
N TYR A 54 -13.10 -13.01 -4.57
CA TYR A 54 -13.03 -11.83 -3.73
C TYR A 54 -12.87 -12.18 -2.25
N TYR A 55 -12.33 -11.24 -1.50
CA TYR A 55 -12.39 -11.22 -0.03
C TYR A 55 -12.78 -9.81 0.43
N ASN A 56 -13.28 -9.69 1.66
CA ASN A 56 -13.83 -8.44 2.21
C ASN A 56 -13.36 -8.15 3.64
N TYR A 57 -12.20 -8.71 4.03
CA TYR A 57 -11.67 -8.72 5.40
C TYR A 57 -12.58 -9.39 6.45
N GLY A 58 -13.64 -10.07 6.03
CA GLY A 58 -14.60 -10.74 6.89
C GLY A 58 -14.71 -12.23 6.63
N LYS A 59 -15.38 -12.92 7.55
CA LYS A 59 -15.67 -14.35 7.47
C LYS A 59 -16.95 -14.69 6.68
N ASP A 60 -17.79 -13.67 6.42
CA ASP A 60 -19.10 -13.80 5.81
C ASP A 60 -19.17 -12.94 4.52
N PRO A 61 -19.85 -13.40 3.46
CA PRO A 61 -19.78 -12.77 2.14
C PRO A 61 -20.43 -11.38 2.10
N SER A 62 -19.90 -10.51 1.24
CA SER A 62 -20.52 -9.22 0.95
C SER A 62 -21.88 -9.45 0.29
N ALA A 63 -22.94 -8.84 0.82
CA ALA A 63 -24.31 -9.06 0.38
C ALA A 63 -24.48 -8.90 -1.15
N ALA A 64 -23.80 -7.91 -1.74
CA ALA A 64 -23.82 -7.63 -3.18
C ALA A 64 -23.39 -8.81 -4.09
N TYR A 65 -22.49 -9.69 -3.62
CA TYR A 65 -21.99 -10.84 -4.40
C TYR A 65 -22.43 -12.19 -3.83
N SER A 66 -23.20 -12.22 -2.75
CA SER A 66 -23.66 -13.45 -2.08
C SER A 66 -24.41 -14.42 -2.99
N SER A 67 -25.07 -13.92 -4.04
CA SER A 67 -25.76 -14.70 -5.07
C SER A 67 -24.95 -14.93 -6.35
N ASP A 68 -23.83 -14.22 -6.54
CA ASP A 68 -22.98 -14.34 -7.72
C ASP A 68 -22.13 -15.62 -7.64
N LYS A 69 -22.31 -16.53 -8.60
CA LYS A 69 -21.57 -17.80 -8.66
C LYS A 69 -20.29 -17.70 -9.50
N SER A 70 -20.08 -16.58 -10.20
CA SER A 70 -18.86 -16.31 -10.96
C SER A 70 -17.73 -15.72 -10.12
N LEU A 71 -18.06 -15.11 -8.98
CA LEU A 71 -17.13 -14.47 -8.05
C LEU A 71 -17.02 -15.27 -6.75
N GLN A 72 -16.01 -16.14 -6.65
CA GLN A 72 -15.81 -16.98 -5.45
C GLN A 72 -15.47 -16.15 -4.20
N PHE A 73 -16.26 -16.31 -3.13
CA PHE A 73 -15.92 -15.72 -1.84
C PHE A 73 -14.79 -16.50 -1.15
N VAL A 74 -13.79 -15.76 -0.63
CA VAL A 74 -12.69 -16.26 0.19
C VAL A 74 -12.82 -15.63 1.59
N PRO A 75 -13.32 -16.38 2.60
CA PRO A 75 -13.42 -15.89 3.98
C PRO A 75 -12.06 -15.58 4.59
N MET A 76 -11.99 -14.53 5.40
CA MET A 76 -10.77 -14.09 6.09
C MET A 76 -10.95 -14.04 7.62
N LEU A 77 -10.06 -14.70 8.35
CA LEU A 77 -9.90 -14.49 9.80
C LEU A 77 -8.95 -13.31 10.02
N TRP A 78 -9.50 -12.10 9.94
CA TRP A 78 -8.71 -10.86 9.91
C TRP A 78 -7.75 -10.69 11.08
N GLY A 79 -8.17 -11.03 12.29
CA GLY A 79 -7.41 -10.86 13.53
C GLY A 79 -7.94 -11.75 14.64
N ALA A 80 -7.38 -11.62 15.84
CA ALA A 80 -7.84 -12.32 17.03
C ALA A 80 -7.48 -11.55 18.32
N SER A 81 -8.09 -11.95 19.43
CA SER A 81 -7.82 -11.47 20.78
C SER A 81 -7.60 -12.63 21.75
N SER A 82 -6.86 -12.38 22.84
CA SER A 82 -6.76 -13.33 23.97
C SER A 82 -8.09 -13.52 24.70
N SER A 83 -9.06 -12.63 24.49
CA SER A 83 -10.44 -12.76 24.98
C SER A 83 -11.36 -13.60 24.09
N ASP A 84 -10.91 -14.01 22.90
CA ASP A 84 -11.75 -14.78 21.97
C ASP A 84 -11.98 -16.21 22.48
N SER A 85 -13.24 -16.65 22.47
CA SER A 85 -13.63 -18.00 22.89
C SER A 85 -14.37 -18.74 21.78
N GLY A 86 -14.27 -20.07 21.80
CA GLY A 86 -14.77 -20.92 20.71
C GLY A 86 -14.02 -20.69 19.39
N THR A 87 -14.66 -21.11 18.29
CA THR A 87 -14.11 -21.13 16.93
C THR A 87 -15.03 -20.41 15.92
N PRO A 88 -15.43 -19.16 16.18
CA PRO A 88 -16.49 -18.47 15.43
C PRO A 88 -16.19 -18.21 13.95
N PHE A 89 -14.94 -18.32 13.50
CA PHE A 89 -14.55 -18.32 12.10
C PHE A 89 -14.78 -19.69 11.47
N TYR A 90 -14.17 -20.75 12.03
CA TYR A 90 -14.38 -22.13 11.59
C TYR A 90 -15.88 -22.46 11.51
N ASP A 91 -16.65 -22.10 12.53
CA ASP A 91 -18.09 -22.36 12.58
C ASP A 91 -18.84 -21.63 11.45
N SER A 92 -18.41 -20.42 11.04
CA SER A 92 -19.04 -19.70 9.92
C SER A 92 -18.66 -20.31 8.58
N VAL A 93 -17.39 -20.66 8.37
CA VAL A 93 -16.93 -21.31 7.13
C VAL A 93 -17.59 -22.68 6.96
N LYS A 94 -17.64 -23.48 8.03
CA LYS A 94 -18.34 -24.77 8.02
C LYS A 94 -19.82 -24.59 7.69
N ARG A 95 -20.55 -23.69 8.36
CA ARG A 95 -21.98 -23.42 8.05
C ARG A 95 -22.19 -22.99 6.60
N GLN A 96 -21.30 -22.18 6.03
CA GLN A 96 -21.37 -21.79 4.62
C GLN A 96 -21.22 -23.00 3.69
N ILE A 97 -20.24 -23.86 3.94
CA ILE A 97 -20.03 -25.11 3.18
C ILE A 97 -21.23 -26.06 3.33
N ASP A 98 -21.71 -26.29 4.56
CA ASP A 98 -22.90 -27.10 4.86
C ASP A 98 -24.16 -26.56 4.14
N SER A 99 -24.23 -25.24 3.89
CA SER A 99 -25.31 -24.57 3.15
C SER A 99 -25.09 -24.54 1.64
N GLY A 100 -24.06 -25.22 1.11
CA GLY A 100 -23.76 -25.32 -0.32
C GLY A 100 -22.95 -24.16 -0.92
N ALA A 101 -22.24 -23.37 -0.10
CA ALA A 101 -21.29 -22.39 -0.61
C ALA A 101 -19.99 -23.06 -1.08
N ASN A 102 -19.48 -22.65 -2.24
CA ASN A 102 -18.20 -23.12 -2.77
C ASN A 102 -17.01 -22.38 -2.12
N ILE A 103 -16.65 -22.75 -0.89
CA ILE A 103 -15.46 -22.21 -0.22
C ILE A 103 -14.28 -23.16 -0.45
N SER A 104 -13.40 -22.83 -1.39
CA SER A 104 -12.19 -23.63 -1.68
C SER A 104 -10.94 -23.11 -0.98
N TYR A 105 -10.97 -21.87 -0.48
CA TYR A 105 -9.83 -21.18 0.11
C TYR A 105 -10.28 -20.33 1.31
N VAL A 106 -9.38 -20.13 2.28
CA VAL A 106 -9.52 -19.11 3.33
C VAL A 106 -8.23 -18.33 3.54
N LEU A 107 -8.36 -17.07 3.90
CA LEU A 107 -7.27 -16.20 4.36
C LEU A 107 -7.21 -16.18 5.88
N ALA A 108 -5.99 -16.07 6.41
CA ALA A 108 -5.73 -15.88 7.84
C ALA A 108 -5.53 -14.39 8.16
N PHE A 109 -4.78 -14.08 9.22
CA PHE A 109 -4.65 -12.75 9.79
C PHE A 109 -4.08 -11.71 8.80
N ASN A 110 -4.62 -10.49 8.88
CA ASN A 110 -4.25 -9.34 8.05
C ASN A 110 -3.13 -8.54 8.73
N GLU A 111 -1.94 -8.48 8.14
CA GLU A 111 -0.77 -7.77 8.67
C GLU A 111 -0.63 -7.91 10.20
N PRO A 112 -0.48 -9.14 10.73
CA PRO A 112 -0.36 -9.35 12.18
C PRO A 112 0.92 -8.73 12.75
N ASP A 113 1.91 -8.43 11.90
CA ASP A 113 3.11 -7.66 12.22
C ASP A 113 2.89 -6.13 12.17
N GLY A 114 1.79 -5.68 11.58
CA GLY A 114 1.38 -4.27 11.48
C GLY A 114 0.41 -3.87 12.59
N THR A 115 0.37 -2.58 12.93
CA THR A 115 -0.51 -2.06 13.99
C THR A 115 -1.91 -1.77 13.46
N HIS A 116 -2.91 -1.74 14.35
CA HIS A 116 -4.28 -1.32 13.99
C HIS A 116 -4.34 0.09 13.37
N THR A 117 -3.41 0.97 13.73
CA THR A 117 -3.31 2.34 13.16
C THR A 117 -2.84 2.35 11.70
N THR A 118 -2.23 1.28 11.20
CA THR A 118 -1.87 1.12 9.77
C THR A 118 -2.81 0.19 9.01
N GLY A 119 -3.83 -0.38 9.68
CA GLY A 119 -4.75 -1.37 9.08
C GLY A 119 -4.42 -2.83 9.41
N GLY A 120 -3.36 -3.08 10.19
CA GLY A 120 -2.95 -4.43 10.59
C GLY A 120 -3.70 -4.97 11.81
N SER A 121 -3.65 -6.29 11.99
CA SER A 121 -4.31 -7.02 13.07
C SER A 121 -3.50 -7.11 14.35
N ASN A 122 -2.24 -6.66 14.36
CA ASN A 122 -1.43 -6.44 15.55
C ASN A 122 -1.39 -7.64 16.53
N LEU A 123 -0.98 -8.81 16.04
CA LEU A 123 -1.05 -10.05 16.79
C LEU A 123 0.29 -10.51 17.32
N GLU A 124 0.28 -10.94 18.58
CA GLU A 124 1.35 -11.71 19.17
C GLU A 124 1.42 -13.10 18.50
N VAL A 125 2.65 -13.59 18.29
CA VAL A 125 2.96 -14.76 17.46
C VAL A 125 2.38 -16.06 18.02
N ASN A 126 2.46 -16.28 19.33
CA ASN A 126 1.93 -17.48 19.98
C ASN A 126 0.40 -17.48 20.00
N LEU A 127 -0.24 -16.33 20.23
CA LEU A 127 -1.69 -16.16 20.07
C LEU A 127 -2.12 -16.50 18.64
N ALA A 128 -1.45 -15.94 17.63
CA ALA A 128 -1.74 -16.23 16.23
C ALA A 128 -1.56 -17.72 15.89
N ALA A 129 -0.49 -18.37 16.36
CA ALA A 129 -0.29 -19.81 16.18
C ALA A 129 -1.39 -20.65 16.87
N ALA A 130 -1.81 -20.27 18.08
CA ALA A 130 -2.89 -20.95 18.80
C ALA A 130 -4.26 -20.80 18.11
N ARG A 131 -4.62 -19.58 17.68
CA ARG A 131 -5.89 -19.31 16.99
C ARG A 131 -5.93 -19.93 15.58
N TRP A 132 -4.83 -19.89 14.83
CA TRP A 132 -4.76 -20.53 13.51
C TRP A 132 -4.91 -22.06 13.62
N LYS A 133 -4.30 -22.69 14.63
CA LYS A 133 -4.51 -24.12 14.94
C LYS A 133 -5.94 -24.45 15.36
N ALA A 134 -6.64 -23.52 16.03
CA ALA A 134 -8.01 -23.73 16.48
C ALA A 134 -9.06 -23.50 15.37
N GLU A 135 -8.84 -22.53 14.47
CA GLU A 135 -9.88 -22.05 13.54
C GLU A 135 -9.58 -22.25 12.05
N ILE A 136 -8.31 -22.40 11.67
CA ILE A 136 -7.88 -22.49 10.26
C ILE A 136 -7.46 -23.92 9.91
N GLU A 137 -6.54 -24.54 10.66
CA GLU A 137 -6.09 -25.93 10.40
C GLU A 137 -7.25 -26.95 10.27
N PRO A 138 -8.32 -26.93 11.09
CA PRO A 138 -9.40 -27.91 10.96
C PRO A 138 -10.17 -27.81 9.62
N LEU A 139 -10.10 -26.67 8.91
CA LEU A 139 -10.76 -26.50 7.62
C LEU A 139 -10.14 -27.37 6.51
N LYS A 140 -8.90 -27.90 6.66
CA LYS A 140 -8.34 -28.89 5.72
C LYS A 140 -9.21 -30.15 5.62
N GLN A 141 -9.85 -30.54 6.74
CA GLN A 141 -10.74 -31.70 6.78
C GLN A 141 -12.03 -31.50 5.96
N LEU A 142 -12.38 -30.24 5.65
CA LEU A 142 -13.49 -29.86 4.78
C LEU A 142 -13.05 -29.64 3.32
N GLY A 143 -11.79 -29.95 2.97
CA GLY A 143 -11.22 -29.75 1.64
C GLY A 143 -10.80 -28.31 1.31
N VAL A 144 -10.81 -27.41 2.30
CA VAL A 144 -10.43 -26.00 2.13
C VAL A 144 -8.91 -25.84 2.16
N LYS A 145 -8.36 -25.05 1.24
CA LYS A 145 -6.95 -24.66 1.21
C LYS A 145 -6.69 -23.44 2.09
N LEU A 146 -5.59 -23.47 2.84
CA LEU A 146 -5.35 -22.51 3.92
C LEU A 146 -4.23 -21.53 3.59
N GLY A 147 -4.51 -20.23 3.75
CA GLY A 147 -3.48 -19.20 3.71
C GLY A 147 -2.68 -19.16 5.01
N ALA A 148 -1.37 -18.95 4.90
CA ALA A 148 -0.57 -18.41 5.99
C ALA A 148 -1.06 -16.97 6.36
N PRO A 149 -0.65 -16.40 7.51
CA PRO A 149 -0.94 -15.01 7.81
C PRO A 149 -0.32 -14.05 6.77
N ALA A 150 -1.10 -13.07 6.34
CA ALA A 150 -0.70 -12.11 5.32
C ALA A 150 0.13 -10.98 5.96
N VAL A 151 1.45 -11.10 5.94
CA VAL A 151 2.35 -10.12 6.58
C VAL A 151 2.68 -8.93 5.66
N THR A 152 3.10 -7.81 6.25
CA THR A 152 3.62 -6.68 5.47
C THR A 152 4.88 -7.08 4.67
N GLY A 153 5.12 -6.41 3.54
CA GLY A 153 6.34 -6.61 2.73
C GLY A 153 7.65 -6.15 3.38
N ALA A 154 7.63 -5.72 4.65
CA ALA A 154 8.81 -5.25 5.38
C ALA A 154 9.54 -6.39 6.11
N GLN A 155 10.77 -6.13 6.57
CA GLN A 155 11.56 -7.12 7.34
C GLN A 155 10.86 -7.54 8.65
N SER A 156 9.99 -6.69 9.22
CA SER A 156 9.12 -7.05 10.35
C SER A 156 8.21 -8.23 10.01
N GLY A 157 7.55 -8.19 8.86
CA GLY A 157 6.65 -9.24 8.39
C GLY A 157 7.37 -10.57 8.18
N TRP A 158 8.54 -10.54 7.55
CA TRP A 158 9.42 -11.71 7.43
C TRP A 158 9.80 -12.32 8.78
N ASN A 159 10.24 -11.50 9.73
CA ASN A 159 10.62 -11.95 11.06
C ASN A 159 9.42 -12.51 11.83
N TRP A 160 8.24 -11.90 11.68
CA TRP A 160 6.99 -12.34 12.30
C TRP A 160 6.57 -13.70 11.74
N LEU A 161 6.55 -13.87 10.41
CA LEU A 161 6.12 -15.10 9.74
C LEU A 161 7.06 -16.28 10.06
N ASP A 162 8.37 -16.04 10.11
CA ASP A 162 9.36 -17.04 10.55
C ASP A 162 9.16 -17.47 12.01
N ASN A 163 8.81 -16.54 12.89
CA ASN A 163 8.54 -16.85 14.29
C ASN A 163 7.18 -17.55 14.46
N TRP A 164 6.19 -17.24 13.62
CA TRP A 164 4.90 -17.93 13.57
C TRP A 164 5.06 -19.39 13.16
N PHE A 165 5.82 -19.69 12.11
CA PHE A 165 6.13 -21.08 11.74
C PHE A 165 6.83 -21.85 12.88
N LYS A 166 7.70 -21.20 13.67
CA LYS A 166 8.31 -21.81 14.87
C LYS A 166 7.29 -22.06 15.97
N ALA A 167 6.46 -21.07 16.31
CA ALA A 167 5.43 -21.18 17.35
C ALA A 167 4.29 -22.17 17.00
N CYS A 168 4.11 -22.43 15.70
CA CYS A 168 3.21 -23.47 15.22
C CYS A 168 3.69 -24.88 15.59
N ASP A 169 5.01 -25.11 15.67
CA ASP A 169 5.66 -26.40 15.99
C ASP A 169 5.11 -27.58 15.16
N GLY A 170 5.11 -27.40 13.83
CA GLY A 170 4.55 -28.36 12.87
C GLY A 170 3.01 -28.45 12.83
N GLY A 171 2.30 -27.79 13.75
CA GLY A 171 0.84 -27.82 13.83
C GLY A 171 0.11 -26.86 12.89
N CYS A 172 0.80 -26.07 12.07
CA CYS A 172 0.17 -25.19 11.07
C CYS A 172 0.62 -25.57 9.65
N ASN A 173 -0.32 -25.98 8.79
CA ASN A 173 -0.01 -26.51 7.46
C ASN A 173 -0.65 -25.68 6.34
N PRO A 174 -0.21 -24.43 6.08
CA PRO A 174 -0.73 -23.61 5.00
C PRO A 174 -0.42 -24.21 3.61
N ASP A 175 -1.34 -24.00 2.66
CA ASP A 175 -1.23 -24.44 1.26
C ASP A 175 -0.71 -23.32 0.33
N PHE A 176 -0.74 -22.07 0.81
CA PHE A 176 -0.25 -20.89 0.10
C PHE A 176 0.21 -19.79 1.07
N ILE A 177 1.06 -18.89 0.58
CA ILE A 177 1.53 -17.71 1.30
C ILE A 177 0.89 -16.45 0.71
N PRO A 178 -0.02 -15.78 1.46
CA PRO A 178 -0.44 -14.42 1.17
C PRO A 178 0.70 -13.41 1.42
N VAL A 179 0.82 -12.41 0.55
CA VAL A 179 1.84 -11.34 0.66
C VAL A 179 1.22 -9.98 0.36
N HIS A 180 1.63 -8.96 1.13
CA HIS A 180 1.24 -7.57 0.93
C HIS A 180 2.42 -6.74 0.41
N TRP A 181 2.19 -5.83 -0.54
CA TRP A 181 3.23 -4.94 -1.03
C TRP A 181 2.77 -3.51 -1.39
N TYR A 182 3.25 -2.54 -0.61
CA TYR A 182 3.05 -1.12 -0.88
C TYR A 182 4.39 -0.43 -1.17
N GLY A 183 4.74 -0.31 -2.45
CA GLY A 183 6.06 0.15 -2.88
C GLY A 183 6.27 0.08 -4.39
N ASN A 184 7.52 0.23 -4.85
CA ASN A 184 7.86 0.17 -6.28
C ASN A 184 7.76 -1.25 -6.85
N PHE A 185 7.76 -1.35 -8.19
CA PHE A 185 7.63 -2.61 -8.91
C PHE A 185 8.81 -3.57 -8.67
N GLU A 186 10.04 -3.06 -8.66
CA GLU A 186 11.25 -3.89 -8.50
C GLU A 186 11.30 -4.53 -7.10
N GLY A 187 10.91 -3.76 -6.07
CA GLY A 187 10.78 -4.27 -4.71
C GLY A 187 9.69 -5.33 -4.58
N MET A 188 8.54 -5.13 -5.23
CA MET A 188 7.44 -6.09 -5.29
C MET A 188 7.90 -7.43 -5.88
N MET A 189 8.55 -7.39 -7.04
CA MET A 189 9.04 -8.58 -7.74
C MET A 189 10.14 -9.30 -6.95
N SER A 190 11.02 -8.54 -6.28
CA SER A 190 12.03 -9.10 -5.37
C SER A 190 11.39 -9.78 -4.16
N HIS A 191 10.38 -9.16 -3.53
CA HIS A 191 9.69 -9.70 -2.36
C HIS A 191 8.95 -11.01 -2.70
N VAL A 192 8.12 -11.01 -3.74
CA VAL A 192 7.43 -12.22 -4.23
C VAL A 192 8.44 -13.31 -4.60
N GLY A 193 9.56 -12.94 -5.24
CA GLY A 193 10.64 -13.87 -5.59
C GLY A 193 11.26 -14.53 -4.36
N GLN A 194 11.58 -13.76 -3.32
CA GLN A 194 12.08 -14.28 -2.05
C GLN A 194 11.09 -15.25 -1.40
N VAL A 195 9.79 -14.95 -1.43
CA VAL A 195 8.74 -15.84 -0.89
C VAL A 195 8.69 -17.16 -1.66
N THR A 196 8.70 -17.11 -3.01
CA THR A 196 8.74 -18.33 -3.83
C THR A 196 10.01 -19.15 -3.62
N ASN A 197 11.15 -18.52 -3.33
CA ASN A 197 12.41 -19.21 -3.06
C ASN A 197 12.45 -19.86 -1.66
N LYS A 198 11.81 -19.23 -0.65
CA LYS A 198 11.80 -19.74 0.72
C LYS A 198 10.81 -20.89 0.92
N TRP A 199 9.65 -20.82 0.27
CA TRP A 199 8.61 -21.85 0.34
C TRP A 199 8.29 -22.39 -1.06
N PRO A 200 9.23 -23.10 -1.72
CA PRO A 200 9.09 -23.50 -3.14
C PRO A 200 7.93 -24.47 -3.41
N ASN A 201 7.43 -25.15 -2.37
CA ASN A 201 6.28 -26.05 -2.46
C ASN A 201 4.93 -25.35 -2.26
N LEU A 202 4.91 -24.07 -1.89
CA LEU A 202 3.69 -23.28 -1.67
C LEU A 202 3.48 -22.30 -2.81
N THR A 203 2.21 -22.06 -3.16
CA THR A 203 1.86 -21.00 -4.11
C THR A 203 1.78 -19.65 -3.40
N VAL A 204 1.92 -18.56 -4.15
CA VAL A 204 1.84 -17.19 -3.62
C VAL A 204 0.51 -16.55 -4.04
N TRP A 205 -0.09 -15.84 -3.09
CA TRP A 205 -1.25 -14.98 -3.28
C TRP A 205 -0.83 -13.54 -2.97
N VAL A 206 -0.92 -12.62 -3.93
CA VAL A 206 -0.63 -11.20 -3.69
C VAL A 206 -1.94 -10.52 -3.29
N THR A 207 -2.34 -10.67 -2.02
CA THR A 207 -3.67 -10.27 -1.55
C THR A 207 -3.85 -8.76 -1.50
N GLU A 208 -2.78 -8.00 -1.25
CA GLU A 208 -2.78 -6.55 -1.39
C GLU A 208 -1.53 -6.06 -2.08
N TYR A 209 -1.69 -5.19 -3.07
CA TYR A 209 -0.57 -4.42 -3.59
C TYR A 209 -0.99 -3.09 -4.20
N GLY A 210 -0.07 -2.14 -4.16
CA GLY A 210 -0.22 -0.79 -4.72
C GLY A 210 1.09 0.00 -4.68
N TYR A 211 1.16 1.13 -5.37
CA TYR A 211 2.30 2.05 -5.30
C TYR A 211 1.87 3.37 -4.68
N PRO A 212 1.97 3.52 -3.35
CA PRO A 212 1.25 4.57 -2.63
C PRO A 212 1.79 5.97 -2.92
N ASN A 213 0.86 6.93 -3.04
CA ASN A 213 1.12 8.36 -3.14
C ASN A 213 2.05 8.76 -4.31
N LYS A 214 1.90 8.10 -5.46
CA LYS A 214 2.67 8.36 -6.69
C LYS A 214 1.91 9.16 -7.74
N GLY A 215 2.64 9.63 -8.75
CA GLY A 215 2.06 10.29 -9.92
C GLY A 215 1.09 9.40 -10.68
N LEU A 216 0.18 9.98 -11.46
CA LEU A 216 -0.82 9.21 -12.23
C LEU A 216 -0.13 8.20 -13.17
N GLU A 217 0.82 8.68 -13.96
CA GLU A 217 1.61 7.87 -14.90
C GLU A 217 2.41 6.77 -14.19
N GLU A 218 3.12 7.11 -13.09
CA GLU A 218 3.85 6.13 -12.27
C GLU A 218 2.95 5.01 -11.73
N THR A 219 1.75 5.38 -11.27
CA THR A 219 0.77 4.42 -10.70
C THR A 219 0.18 3.52 -11.79
N GLN A 220 -0.14 4.09 -12.95
CA GLN A 220 -0.61 3.37 -14.13
C GLN A 220 0.46 2.43 -14.72
N MET A 221 1.72 2.85 -14.77
CA MET A 221 2.84 2.01 -15.18
C MET A 221 3.05 0.86 -14.20
N PHE A 222 3.09 1.14 -12.90
CA PHE A 222 3.18 0.09 -11.86
C PHE A 222 2.07 -0.94 -12.00
N PHE A 223 0.82 -0.50 -12.16
CA PHE A 223 -0.33 -1.38 -12.36
C PHE A 223 -0.16 -2.30 -13.58
N ASN A 224 0.17 -1.73 -14.75
CA ASN A 224 0.31 -2.51 -15.97
C ASN A 224 1.46 -3.53 -15.89
N MET A 225 2.61 -3.14 -15.32
CA MET A 225 3.76 -4.05 -15.16
C MET A 225 3.47 -5.17 -14.16
N SER A 226 2.90 -4.85 -13.00
CA SER A 226 2.56 -5.81 -11.95
C SER A 226 1.54 -6.85 -12.40
N ALA A 227 0.42 -6.40 -12.98
CA ALA A 227 -0.64 -7.30 -13.40
C ALA A 227 -0.18 -8.23 -14.55
N GLN A 228 0.57 -7.72 -15.53
CA GLN A 228 1.18 -8.57 -16.58
C GLN A 228 2.20 -9.57 -16.04
N ALA A 229 2.97 -9.19 -15.01
CA ALA A 229 3.94 -10.10 -14.38
C ALA A 229 3.23 -11.23 -13.62
N PHE A 230 2.22 -10.92 -12.83
CA PHE A 230 1.45 -11.92 -12.06
C PHE A 230 0.61 -12.84 -12.95
N ASP A 231 0.07 -12.34 -14.06
CA ASP A 231 -0.59 -13.18 -15.07
C ASP A 231 0.38 -14.27 -15.59
N ARG A 232 1.65 -13.92 -15.83
CA ARG A 232 2.67 -14.80 -16.42
C ARG A 232 3.44 -15.67 -15.43
N TRP A 233 3.54 -15.30 -14.15
CA TRP A 233 4.31 -16.04 -13.14
C TRP A 233 3.54 -17.27 -12.64
N PRO A 234 4.00 -18.52 -12.85
CA PRO A 234 3.22 -19.72 -12.46
C PRO A 234 2.96 -19.86 -10.95
N ASN A 235 3.93 -19.53 -10.09
CA ASN A 235 3.79 -19.64 -8.63
C ASN A 235 2.81 -18.63 -8.03
N VAL A 236 2.62 -17.47 -8.67
CA VAL A 236 1.57 -16.52 -8.29
C VAL A 236 0.26 -17.04 -8.87
N THR A 237 -0.63 -17.53 -8.02
CA THR A 237 -1.91 -18.11 -8.47
C THR A 237 -3.07 -17.13 -8.34
N HIS A 238 -2.98 -16.17 -7.41
CA HIS A 238 -4.02 -15.20 -7.12
C HIS A 238 -3.39 -13.83 -6.84
N TYR A 239 -4.02 -12.75 -7.29
CA TYR A 239 -3.63 -11.38 -6.94
C TYR A 239 -4.83 -10.43 -6.86
N SER A 240 -4.80 -9.47 -5.94
CA SER A 240 -5.80 -8.43 -5.78
C SER A 240 -5.17 -7.05 -5.58
N TYR A 241 -5.41 -6.13 -6.51
CA TYR A 241 -4.90 -4.76 -6.41
C TYR A 241 -5.71 -3.98 -5.36
N PHE A 242 -5.03 -3.27 -4.45
CA PHE A 242 -5.68 -2.49 -3.41
C PHE A 242 -6.12 -1.12 -3.96
N GLY A 243 -7.35 -1.09 -4.51
CA GLY A 243 -7.88 0.10 -5.16
C GLY A 243 -9.40 0.13 -5.39
N ALA A 244 -10.16 -0.89 -4.97
CA ALA A 244 -11.59 -1.03 -5.27
C ALA A 244 -12.49 -0.12 -4.40
N PHE A 245 -12.25 1.19 -4.51
CA PHE A 245 -12.89 2.27 -3.79
C PHE A 245 -12.72 3.59 -4.58
N ARG A 246 -13.39 4.65 -4.14
CA ARG A 246 -13.30 6.01 -4.67
C ARG A 246 -12.04 6.71 -4.20
N SER A 247 -11.46 7.51 -5.10
CA SER A 247 -10.26 8.32 -4.84
C SER A 247 -10.39 9.33 -3.69
N SER A 248 -11.62 9.64 -3.27
CA SER A 248 -11.94 10.47 -2.10
C SER A 248 -11.66 9.82 -0.75
N VAL A 249 -11.62 8.49 -0.67
CA VAL A 249 -11.39 7.71 0.58
C VAL A 249 -10.07 6.94 0.59
N SER A 250 -9.28 7.03 -0.49
CA SER A 250 -8.00 6.32 -0.63
C SER A 250 -6.95 6.78 0.40
N ASN A 251 -6.48 5.84 1.24
CA ASN A 251 -5.33 6.00 2.13
C ASN A 251 -3.97 5.78 1.41
N VAL A 252 -3.98 5.15 0.23
CA VAL A 252 -2.79 4.91 -0.62
C VAL A 252 -2.60 5.98 -1.71
N GLY A 253 -3.37 7.07 -1.64
CA GLY A 253 -3.35 8.18 -2.58
C GLY A 253 -4.37 8.03 -3.71
N ALA A 254 -4.86 9.17 -4.21
CA ALA A 254 -5.99 9.21 -5.15
C ALA A 254 -5.74 8.43 -6.47
N ASN A 255 -4.51 8.44 -6.98
CA ASN A 255 -4.15 7.82 -8.26
C ASN A 255 -4.20 6.29 -8.28
N ALA A 256 -4.20 5.64 -7.10
CA ALA A 256 -4.35 4.19 -6.98
C ALA A 256 -5.82 3.74 -6.98
N ALA A 257 -6.78 4.64 -6.81
CA ALA A 257 -8.19 4.27 -6.77
C ALA A 257 -8.71 3.84 -8.14
N MET A 258 -9.51 2.78 -8.15
CA MET A 258 -10.21 2.27 -9.34
C MET A 258 -11.44 3.11 -9.70
N LEU A 259 -11.98 3.89 -8.76
CA LEU A 259 -13.03 4.88 -9.02
C LEU A 259 -12.54 6.30 -8.74
N THR A 260 -13.01 7.27 -9.52
CA THR A 260 -12.92 8.69 -9.17
C THR A 260 -13.75 8.97 -7.91
N GLN A 261 -13.58 10.16 -7.34
CA GLN A 261 -14.41 10.69 -6.26
C GLN A 261 -15.93 10.67 -6.58
N ASN A 262 -16.30 10.62 -7.86
CA ASN A 262 -17.68 10.58 -8.32
C ASN A 262 -18.26 9.16 -8.46
N GLY A 263 -17.42 8.11 -8.38
CA GLY A 263 -17.81 6.72 -8.68
C GLY A 263 -17.63 6.32 -10.15
N GLU A 264 -16.95 7.13 -10.95
CA GLU A 264 -16.63 6.80 -12.35
C GLU A 264 -15.37 5.93 -12.40
N LEU A 265 -15.32 4.90 -13.25
CA LEU A 265 -14.10 4.09 -13.44
C LEU A 265 -12.92 4.98 -13.83
N THR A 266 -11.78 4.82 -13.15
CA THR A 266 -10.48 5.33 -13.61
C THR A 266 -9.92 4.41 -14.70
N ASP A 267 -8.79 4.79 -15.30
CA ASP A 267 -8.05 3.89 -16.20
C ASP A 267 -7.71 2.56 -15.52
N ILE A 268 -7.14 2.60 -14.31
CA ILE A 268 -6.80 1.39 -13.54
C ILE A 268 -8.04 0.55 -13.28
N GLY A 269 -9.14 1.15 -12.81
CA GLY A 269 -10.38 0.41 -12.57
C GLY A 269 -10.94 -0.24 -13.83
N SER A 270 -10.95 0.48 -14.95
CA SER A 270 -11.42 -0.05 -16.22
C SER A 270 -10.56 -1.20 -16.72
N TRP A 271 -9.23 -1.02 -16.74
CA TRP A 271 -8.29 -2.10 -17.10
C TRP A 271 -8.41 -3.32 -16.18
N TYR A 272 -8.69 -3.10 -14.89
CA TYR A 272 -8.86 -4.19 -13.93
C TYR A 272 -10.06 -5.08 -14.20
N ILE A 273 -11.13 -4.54 -14.80
CA ILE A 273 -12.29 -5.30 -15.29
C ILE A 273 -12.23 -5.59 -16.81
N GLY A 274 -11.07 -5.36 -17.45
CA GLY A 274 -10.80 -5.65 -18.87
C GLY A 274 -11.27 -4.59 -19.87
N GLY A 275 -11.75 -3.44 -19.41
CA GLY A 275 -12.18 -2.33 -20.23
C GLY A 275 -11.04 -1.53 -20.87
N ALA A 276 -11.41 -0.58 -21.74
CA ALA A 276 -10.48 0.37 -22.35
C ALA A 276 -10.13 1.54 -21.39
N ALA A 277 -9.09 2.31 -21.71
CA ALA A 277 -8.79 3.54 -20.97
C ALA A 277 -10.00 4.50 -21.01
N THR A 278 -10.29 5.10 -19.85
CA THR A 278 -11.40 6.05 -19.65
C THR A 278 -10.92 7.50 -19.73
N ASN A 279 -9.64 7.74 -19.41
CA ASN A 279 -9.02 9.04 -19.18
C ASN A 279 -9.63 9.81 -17.98
N ASN A 280 -10.38 9.13 -17.11
CA ASN A 280 -10.96 9.71 -15.91
C ASN A 280 -9.88 9.87 -14.83
N ILE A 281 -9.45 11.10 -14.59
CA ILE A 281 -8.40 11.41 -13.61
C ILE A 281 -9.01 11.45 -12.19
N PRO A 282 -8.61 10.54 -11.28
CA PRO A 282 -9.06 10.56 -9.89
C PRO A 282 -8.53 11.79 -9.14
N LYS A 283 -9.31 12.30 -8.19
CA LYS A 283 -8.92 13.39 -7.30
C LYS A 283 -9.11 12.97 -5.85
N SER A 284 -8.23 13.44 -4.95
CA SER A 284 -8.54 13.38 -3.53
C SER A 284 -9.80 14.20 -3.24
N SER A 285 -10.43 13.92 -2.10
CA SER A 285 -11.52 14.76 -1.57
C SER A 285 -10.97 16.17 -1.31
N SER A 286 -11.15 17.07 -2.27
CA SER A 286 -10.76 18.45 -2.08
C SER A 286 -11.66 19.09 -1.03
N ALA A 287 -11.05 19.76 -0.05
CA ALA A 287 -11.76 20.74 0.75
C ALA A 287 -12.48 21.69 -0.22
N SER A 288 -13.80 21.82 -0.06
CA SER A 288 -14.68 22.51 -0.99
C SER A 288 -14.17 23.92 -1.31
N ARG A 289 -13.57 24.11 -2.49
CA ARG A 289 -13.32 25.46 -3.03
C ARG A 289 -14.64 26.04 -3.54
N LYS A 290 -15.49 26.45 -2.59
CA LYS A 290 -16.63 27.33 -2.81
C LYS A 290 -16.47 28.62 -2.01
N THR A 291 -15.60 29.50 -2.49
CA THR A 291 -15.81 30.95 -2.40
C THR A 291 -15.44 31.58 -3.73
N SER A 292 -16.43 31.67 -4.63
CA SER A 292 -16.37 32.67 -5.70
C SER A 292 -16.44 34.05 -5.04
N PHE A 293 -15.29 34.72 -4.91
CA PHE A 293 -15.28 36.14 -4.61
C PHE A 293 -15.86 36.88 -5.81
N VAL A 294 -17.06 37.44 -5.66
CA VAL A 294 -17.55 38.74 -6.19
C VAL A 294 -19.08 38.85 -6.00
N SER A 295 -19.52 40.05 -5.62
CA SER A 295 -20.90 40.59 -5.63
C SER A 295 -22.01 39.89 -4.83
N ARG A 296 -22.08 40.21 -3.53
CA ARG A 296 -23.37 40.57 -2.90
C ARG A 296 -23.22 41.53 -1.71
N LEU A 297 -22.81 42.77 -1.99
CA LEU A 297 -23.01 43.90 -1.07
C LEU A 297 -24.38 44.52 -1.36
N PHE A 298 -25.34 44.25 -0.48
CA PHE A 298 -26.58 45.03 -0.36
C PHE A 298 -26.93 45.19 1.12
N SER A 299 -27.32 46.42 1.46
CA SER A 299 -28.07 46.84 2.66
C SER A 299 -27.51 46.50 4.05
N GLU A 300 -27.02 47.55 4.71
CA GLU A 300 -27.30 47.93 6.12
C GLU A 300 -28.72 47.53 6.63
N PRO A 301 -28.96 47.33 7.95
CA PRO A 301 -28.59 48.32 8.98
C PRO A 301 -28.11 47.85 10.37
N ASP A 302 -27.49 48.80 11.08
CA ASP A 302 -27.54 49.08 12.52
C ASP A 302 -27.71 47.93 13.54
N ASN A 303 -26.66 47.69 14.33
CA ASN A 303 -26.54 48.34 15.66
C ASN A 303 -25.31 47.83 16.44
N TRP A 304 -24.55 48.75 17.03
CA TRP A 304 -23.39 48.44 17.87
C TRP A 304 -23.81 48.14 19.32
N LYS A 305 -23.15 47.17 19.96
CA LYS A 305 -22.80 47.23 21.39
C LYS A 305 -21.44 46.58 21.62
N SER A 306 -20.54 47.36 22.19
CA SER A 306 -19.21 46.93 22.61
C SER A 306 -19.26 46.02 23.84
N TYR A 307 -18.39 45.01 23.90
CA TYR A 307 -17.95 44.44 25.17
C TYR A 307 -16.41 44.49 25.25
N GLN A 308 -15.91 45.13 26.29
CA GLN A 308 -14.49 45.18 26.63
C GLN A 308 -14.13 43.88 27.37
N ILE A 309 -12.94 43.34 27.09
CA ILE A 309 -12.35 42.28 27.91
C ILE A 309 -11.37 42.95 28.87
N THR A 310 -11.65 42.87 30.17
CA THR A 310 -10.77 43.33 31.24
C THR A 310 -9.79 42.25 31.64
N ASP A 311 -8.55 42.67 31.86
CA ASP A 311 -7.43 41.83 32.30
C ASP A 311 -7.41 41.69 33.83
N THR A 312 -7.24 40.47 34.33
CA THR A 312 -6.77 40.20 35.70
C THR A 312 -6.04 38.86 35.74
N ALA A 313 -4.79 38.88 36.18
CA ALA A 313 -3.96 37.71 36.40
C ALA A 313 -4.45 36.86 37.58
N ASP A 314 -4.04 35.59 37.62
CA ASP A 314 -3.43 35.08 38.84
C ASP A 314 -2.40 33.98 38.53
N ALA A 315 -1.31 33.95 39.30
CA ALA A 315 -0.19 33.06 39.08
C ALA A 315 0.08 32.20 40.32
N HIS A 316 0.18 30.89 40.14
CA HIS A 316 0.81 30.01 41.12
C HIS A 316 1.68 28.95 40.44
N MET A 317 3.00 29.17 40.51
CA MET A 317 3.99 28.15 40.19
C MET A 317 4.10 27.15 41.35
N ASN A 318 4.42 25.90 41.04
CA ASN A 318 5.30 25.13 41.92
C ASN A 318 6.27 24.27 41.09
N ASN A 319 7.52 24.23 41.55
CA ASN A 319 8.68 23.66 40.85
C ASN A 319 8.57 22.13 40.67
N SER A 320 9.19 21.52 39.65
CA SER A 320 10.62 21.20 39.76
C SER A 320 11.28 20.62 38.48
N TYR A 321 12.60 20.77 38.43
CA TYR A 321 13.59 20.14 37.53
C TYR A 321 13.80 20.74 36.12
N THR A 322 14.61 21.79 36.13
CA THR A 322 15.74 22.06 35.20
C THR A 322 16.63 20.81 34.95
N PHE A 323 17.54 20.68 33.98
CA PHE A 323 18.20 21.49 32.92
C PHE A 323 18.40 20.52 31.70
N TRP A 324 18.42 20.91 30.42
CA TRP A 324 19.53 21.60 29.73
C TRP A 324 19.10 22.15 28.35
N TRP A 325 19.79 23.21 27.93
CA TRP A 325 19.68 23.89 26.61
C TRP A 325 20.52 23.15 25.54
N PHE A 326 20.42 23.36 24.22
CA PHE A 326 20.26 24.63 23.47
C PHE A 326 19.46 24.51 22.16
N HIS A 327 18.89 25.65 21.74
CA HIS A 327 18.16 25.84 20.48
C HIS A 327 19.08 26.07 19.29
N LEU A 328 18.55 25.80 18.09
CA LEU A 328 18.90 26.53 16.86
C LEU A 328 17.60 26.97 16.17
N TYR A 329 17.29 28.26 16.17
CA TYR A 329 16.48 28.97 15.16
C TYR A 329 16.32 30.43 15.61
N PHE A 330 16.73 31.40 14.77
CA PHE A 330 16.22 32.76 14.83
C PHE A 330 16.09 33.34 13.42
N VAL A 331 15.04 34.13 13.22
CA VAL A 331 14.61 34.66 11.92
C VAL A 331 15.13 36.09 11.73
N LEU A 332 15.22 36.52 10.47
CA LEU A 332 15.59 37.88 10.02
C LEU A 332 14.87 38.99 10.80
N LEU A 333 15.56 40.12 10.98
CA LEU A 333 14.97 41.45 10.80
C LEU A 333 16.03 42.57 10.65
N LEU A 334 15.68 43.57 9.84
CA LEU A 334 16.23 44.94 9.76
C LEU A 334 17.67 45.16 9.27
N LEU A 335 17.78 45.65 8.02
CA LEU A 335 18.52 46.88 7.74
C LEU A 335 17.76 47.75 6.73
N SER A 336 17.44 48.97 7.14
CA SER A 336 16.93 50.06 6.29
C SER A 336 17.99 51.16 6.19
N GLY A 337 18.53 51.41 5.00
CA GLY A 337 19.54 52.45 4.74
C GLY A 337 19.76 52.63 3.23
N PRO A 338 20.10 53.85 2.74
CA PRO A 338 19.72 54.25 1.38
C PRO A 338 20.83 54.23 0.31
N ALA A 339 20.37 54.25 -0.94
CA ALA A 339 21.00 54.79 -2.15
C ALA A 339 22.42 54.31 -2.54
N GLY A 340 22.51 53.53 -3.63
CA GLY A 340 23.77 53.16 -4.30
C GLY A 340 23.56 52.54 -5.67
N GLN A 341 23.64 53.38 -6.71
CA GLN A 341 23.75 53.11 -8.16
C GLN A 341 23.64 51.65 -8.68
N LEU A 342 22.62 51.40 -9.50
CA LEU A 342 22.67 50.39 -10.56
C LEU A 342 23.28 51.02 -11.82
N SER A 343 24.29 50.37 -12.42
CA SER A 343 24.74 50.62 -13.79
C SER A 343 24.74 49.33 -14.60
N VAL A 344 24.64 49.46 -15.92
CA VAL A 344 24.22 48.42 -16.88
C VAL A 344 25.41 47.88 -17.68
N GLY A 345 25.35 46.61 -18.08
CA GLY A 345 26.27 45.98 -19.05
C GLY A 345 27.26 44.99 -18.41
N GLU A 346 27.76 43.95 -19.08
CA GLU A 346 27.62 43.55 -20.48
C GLU A 346 27.54 42.02 -20.67
N ARG A 347 27.31 41.65 -21.93
CA ARG A 347 27.04 40.35 -22.55
C ARG A 347 28.24 39.38 -22.59
N MET A 348 27.94 38.19 -23.16
CA MET A 348 28.84 37.12 -23.66
C MET A 348 29.33 36.16 -22.56
N GLY A 349 29.30 34.84 -22.74
CA GLY A 349 28.81 34.00 -23.85
C GLY A 349 29.68 32.76 -24.06
N TRP A 350 29.14 31.72 -24.69
CA TRP A 350 29.81 30.44 -25.06
C TRP A 350 30.17 29.49 -23.89
N ALA A 351 30.25 28.15 -24.03
CA ALA A 351 29.56 27.21 -24.92
C ALA A 351 29.80 25.74 -24.47
N ASN A 352 28.80 24.87 -24.67
CA ASN A 352 28.88 23.46 -25.09
C ASN A 352 29.46 22.31 -24.21
N ASN A 353 28.65 21.23 -24.20
CA ASN A 353 28.97 19.78 -24.21
C ASN A 353 29.54 19.15 -22.92
N VAL A 354 28.86 18.18 -22.27
CA VAL A 354 28.49 16.81 -22.73
C VAL A 354 29.71 15.91 -22.92
N PHE A 355 29.90 14.94 -22.02
CA PHE A 355 30.12 13.51 -22.36
C PHE A 355 29.88 12.60 -21.16
N TYR A 356 29.36 11.40 -21.42
CA TYR A 356 29.15 10.33 -20.45
C TYR A 356 30.13 9.18 -20.76
N ALA A 357 30.48 8.41 -19.71
CA ALA A 357 30.66 6.95 -19.69
C ALA A 357 32.07 6.30 -19.66
N VAL A 358 32.05 5.17 -18.93
CA VAL A 358 32.89 3.95 -18.93
C VAL A 358 34.20 3.92 -18.12
N GLY A 359 34.26 2.93 -17.21
CA GLY A 359 35.44 2.49 -16.47
C GLY A 359 35.21 1.22 -15.62
N LEU A 360 34.93 0.08 -16.25
CA LEU A 360 35.13 -1.26 -15.64
C LEU A 360 36.67 -1.54 -15.56
N THR A 361 37.28 -2.44 -14.76
CA THR A 361 36.85 -3.68 -14.06
C THR A 361 37.96 -4.15 -13.07
N ASN A 362 37.72 -5.27 -12.35
CA ASN A 362 38.70 -6.23 -11.72
C ASN A 362 39.19 -5.96 -10.28
N LEU A 363 39.43 -6.94 -9.38
CA LEU A 363 39.04 -8.38 -9.26
C LEU A 363 39.43 -8.90 -7.83
N VAL A 364 38.99 -10.13 -7.46
CA VAL A 364 39.48 -11.04 -6.37
C VAL A 364 38.66 -11.07 -5.05
N ARG A 365 38.68 -12.22 -4.35
CA ARG A 365 37.59 -12.84 -3.55
C ARG A 365 38.18 -13.84 -2.50
N TRP A 366 37.44 -14.21 -1.43
CA TRP A 366 37.73 -15.22 -0.34
C TRP A 366 38.65 -14.73 0.83
N PHE A 367 38.52 -15.12 2.12
CA PHE A 367 37.52 -15.93 2.88
C PHE A 367 37.43 -15.53 4.40
N THR A 368 36.62 -16.27 5.17
CA THR A 368 35.96 -16.06 6.50
C THR A 368 36.79 -16.11 7.81
N GLU A 369 36.12 -15.77 8.94
CA GLU A 369 36.42 -16.05 10.39
C GLU A 369 37.61 -15.32 11.07
N GLY A 370 37.58 -14.86 12.34
CA GLY A 370 36.55 -14.73 13.39
C GLY A 370 37.18 -14.46 14.79
N VAL A 371 36.42 -13.97 15.80
CA VAL A 371 36.67 -14.05 17.29
C VAL A 371 37.93 -13.31 17.85
N GLU A 372 37.96 -12.58 18.98
CA GLU A 372 37.02 -11.86 19.88
C GLU A 372 37.81 -10.71 20.58
N MET A 373 37.19 -9.88 21.43
CA MET A 373 37.92 -9.19 22.53
C MET A 373 37.00 -8.83 23.70
N LYS A 374 37.11 -9.58 24.81
CA LYS A 374 36.52 -9.27 26.12
C LYS A 374 37.58 -9.08 27.20
N MET A 375 37.22 -8.22 28.16
CA MET A 375 37.89 -8.00 29.46
C MET A 375 39.26 -7.30 29.32
N TRP A 376 39.59 -6.30 30.14
CA TRP A 376 39.61 -6.39 31.61
C TRP A 376 39.14 -5.14 32.38
N ALA A 377 38.52 -5.45 33.53
CA ALA A 377 38.49 -4.75 34.82
C ALA A 377 38.41 -3.21 34.95
N ARG A 378 37.37 -2.78 35.68
CA ARG A 378 37.25 -1.50 36.40
C ARG A 378 38.34 -1.37 37.49
N LEU A 379 38.78 -0.15 37.82
CA LEU A 379 38.50 0.55 39.11
C LEU A 379 39.33 1.84 39.33
N CYS A 380 38.80 2.72 40.19
CA CYS A 380 39.40 3.93 40.77
C CYS A 380 39.71 5.08 39.78
N ARG A 381 38.94 6.17 39.76
CA ARG A 381 38.66 7.23 40.77
C ARG A 381 39.58 8.45 40.60
N GLY A 382 38.98 9.52 40.07
CA GLY A 382 38.99 10.84 40.73
C GLY A 382 40.00 11.89 40.24
N ILE A 383 39.44 13.07 39.92
CA ILE A 383 39.94 14.42 40.22
C ILE A 383 41.34 14.74 39.64
N ILE A 384 41.50 15.69 38.73
CA ILE A 384 41.00 17.09 38.78
C ILE A 384 40.15 17.44 37.56
#